data_AF-A0A658R611-F1
#
_entry.id   AF-A0A658R611-F1
#
_cell.length_a   1.000
_cell.length_b   1.000
_cell.length_c   1.000
_cell.angle_alpha   90.00
_cell.angle_beta   90.00
_cell.angle_gamma   90.00
#
_symmetry.space_group_name_H-M   'P 1'
#
loop_
_entity.id
_entity.type
_entity.pdbx_description
1 polymer ?
#
loop_
_entity_poly.entity_id
_entity_poly.type
_entity_poly.pdbx_seq_one_letter_code
_entity_poly.pdbx_strand_id
1 'polypeptide(L)'
;MQGAFDSNMSNTPALTSTGTNGAIAVQATSDGTSVIEAYSNARTALVGATDSGIGLYAQASSKTYGIGVRAQAEGGWGINATSETGVAVLGQSTTDVGIFGQSLGNSFGVVGNAPNAGVAAFNPNNNHAAYLASGCCAAWFTGDVHVAGTFSKAGGGFKIDHPLDPEGRYLQHSFVESPDMKNVYDGIVTADARGEATISLPDYFETLNRECRYQLTAIGGAAPELHVAHEIRNNRFSIAGATPGMRVSWQVTGIRNDPWAKVNCIEVELPKQKDEHGFYLHPELHGHGPDRAIGELRHPRVARSTG
;
A
#
# COMPACT_ATOMS: atom_id res chain seq x y z
N MET A 1 34.90 18.70 -47.17
CA MET A 1 35.51 20.03 -46.94
C MET A 1 35.13 20.43 -45.52
N GLN A 2 36.11 20.69 -44.65
CA GLN A 2 35.84 21.12 -43.27
C GLN A 2 35.66 22.65 -43.27
N GLY A 3 34.53 23.13 -42.75
CA GLY A 3 34.29 24.55 -42.52
C GLY A 3 34.25 24.81 -41.02
N ALA A 4 35.07 25.75 -40.54
CA ALA A 4 35.02 26.24 -39.16
C ALA A 4 34.34 27.62 -39.16
N PHE A 5 33.38 27.83 -38.25
CA PHE A 5 32.70 29.09 -38.05
C PHE A 5 32.89 29.48 -36.58
N ASP A 6 33.60 30.59 -36.35
CA ASP A 6 33.96 31.06 -35.01
C ASP A 6 33.55 32.53 -34.82
N SER A 7 33.23 32.91 -33.59
CA SER A 7 33.01 34.31 -33.19
C SER A 7 33.78 34.59 -31.90
N ASN A 8 34.52 35.69 -31.87
CA ASN A 8 35.25 36.19 -30.70
C ASN A 8 34.66 37.51 -30.16
N MET A 9 33.56 37.99 -30.74
CA MET A 9 32.87 39.19 -30.29
C MET A 9 31.74 38.85 -29.31
N SER A 10 31.65 39.60 -28.22
CA SER A 10 30.60 39.41 -27.21
C SER A 10 29.21 39.46 -27.84
N ASN A 11 28.34 38.51 -27.45
CA ASN A 11 26.95 38.38 -27.89
C ASN A 11 26.76 38.28 -29.42
N THR A 12 27.80 37.95 -30.18
CA THR A 12 27.71 37.78 -31.64
C THR A 12 27.80 36.29 -31.97
N PRO A 13 26.78 35.68 -32.62
CA PRO A 13 26.83 34.26 -32.97
C PRO A 13 27.86 34.00 -34.07
N ALA A 14 28.54 32.85 -33.99
CA ALA A 14 29.42 32.38 -35.07
C ALA A 14 28.65 31.96 -36.34
N LEU A 15 27.40 31.51 -36.17
CA LEU A 15 26.50 31.11 -37.23
C LEU A 15 25.06 31.45 -36.88
N THR A 16 24.30 31.97 -37.84
CA THR A 16 22.83 32.08 -37.78
C THR A 16 22.26 31.42 -39.02
N SER A 17 21.34 30.48 -38.85
CA SER A 17 20.60 29.83 -39.95
C SER A 17 19.10 30.00 -39.74
N THR A 18 18.36 30.18 -40.83
CA THR A 18 16.91 30.39 -40.76
C THR A 18 16.24 29.68 -41.92
N GLY A 19 15.31 28.79 -41.60
CA GLY A 19 14.39 28.17 -42.55
C GLY A 19 13.02 28.86 -42.45
N THR A 20 12.40 29.17 -43.57
CA THR A 20 11.05 29.75 -43.62
C THR A 20 10.16 28.91 -44.52
N ASN A 21 8.83 29.04 -44.38
CA ASN A 21 7.85 28.31 -45.21
C ASN A 21 8.03 26.78 -45.19
N GLY A 22 8.35 26.21 -44.02
CA GLY A 22 8.55 24.76 -43.84
C GLY A 22 9.93 24.24 -44.26
N ALA A 23 10.86 25.10 -44.69
CA ALA A 23 12.23 24.70 -44.97
C ALA A 23 12.99 24.33 -43.69
N ILE A 24 13.79 23.27 -43.77
CA ILE A 24 14.70 22.86 -42.70
C ILE A 24 15.86 23.87 -42.64
N ALA A 25 16.08 24.49 -41.49
CA ALA A 25 17.19 25.42 -41.29
C ALA A 25 18.56 24.70 -41.20
N VAL A 26 18.59 23.52 -40.56
CA VAL A 26 19.79 22.70 -40.38
C VAL A 26 19.41 21.22 -40.50
N GLN A 27 20.08 20.49 -41.40
CA GLN A 27 20.01 19.04 -41.49
C GLN A 27 21.43 18.47 -41.37
N ALA A 28 21.63 17.54 -40.45
CA ALA A 28 22.92 16.87 -40.24
C ALA A 28 22.72 15.35 -40.19
N THR A 29 23.63 14.62 -40.82
CA THR A 29 23.65 13.15 -40.86
C THR A 29 25.09 12.68 -40.76
N SER A 30 25.32 11.59 -40.05
CA SER A 30 26.64 10.97 -39.89
C SER A 30 26.47 9.46 -39.79
N ASP A 31 27.42 8.71 -40.33
CA ASP A 31 27.61 7.27 -40.07
C ASP A 31 28.57 7.02 -38.89
N GLY A 32 29.15 8.09 -38.34
CA GLY A 32 29.96 8.06 -37.13
C GLY A 32 29.13 8.05 -35.84
N THR A 33 29.83 8.12 -34.70
CA THR A 33 29.22 8.00 -33.37
C THR A 33 28.41 9.22 -32.93
N SER A 34 28.74 10.40 -33.48
CA SER A 34 28.09 11.67 -33.16
C SER A 34 27.73 12.43 -34.45
N VAL A 35 26.54 13.01 -34.47
CA VAL A 35 26.09 13.91 -35.56
C VAL A 35 26.23 15.37 -35.14
N ILE A 36 25.87 15.70 -33.90
CA ILE A 36 25.94 17.03 -33.31
C ILE A 36 26.45 16.89 -31.88
N GLU A 37 27.47 17.67 -31.53
CA GLU A 37 27.96 17.81 -30.16
C GLU A 37 27.83 19.28 -29.75
N ALA A 38 27.14 19.52 -28.64
CA ALA A 38 26.97 20.85 -28.06
C ALA A 38 27.54 20.86 -26.64
N TYR A 39 28.49 21.76 -26.40
CA TYR A 39 29.15 21.90 -25.10
C TYR A 39 29.18 23.37 -24.70
N SER A 40 28.90 23.63 -23.43
CA SER A 40 29.00 24.96 -22.82
C SER A 40 29.64 24.80 -21.44
N ASN A 41 30.72 25.53 -21.20
CA ASN A 41 31.37 25.60 -19.89
C ASN A 41 30.72 26.64 -18.95
N ALA A 42 29.66 27.29 -19.40
CA ALA A 42 28.95 28.32 -18.65
C ALA A 42 27.64 27.78 -18.07
N ARG A 43 26.56 27.75 -18.86
CA ARG A 43 25.22 27.42 -18.35
C ARG A 43 24.38 26.57 -19.29
N THR A 44 24.24 26.98 -20.54
CA THR A 44 23.33 26.34 -21.49
C THR A 44 24.06 25.99 -22.77
N ALA A 45 24.03 24.71 -23.14
CA ALA A 45 24.60 24.23 -24.39
C ALA A 45 23.58 24.23 -25.54
N LEU A 46 22.30 24.00 -25.24
CA LEU A 46 21.22 23.91 -26.22
C LEU A 46 19.93 24.52 -25.65
N VAL A 47 19.23 25.28 -26.47
CA VAL A 47 17.85 25.74 -26.21
C VAL A 47 17.00 25.32 -27.40
N GLY A 48 15.96 24.52 -27.15
CA GLY A 48 14.92 24.19 -28.12
C GLY A 48 13.58 24.76 -27.64
N ALA A 49 12.90 25.52 -28.49
CA ALA A 49 11.61 26.11 -28.20
C ALA A 49 10.72 26.05 -29.45
N THR A 50 9.43 25.83 -29.25
CA THR A 50 8.41 25.91 -30.30
C THR A 50 7.13 26.46 -29.69
N ASP A 51 6.39 27.26 -30.45
CA ASP A 51 5.07 27.76 -30.04
C ASP A 51 3.99 26.67 -30.17
N SER A 52 4.24 25.65 -31.00
CA SER A 52 3.32 24.53 -31.22
C SER A 52 4.05 23.26 -31.65
N GLY A 53 3.50 22.11 -31.29
CA GLY A 53 4.04 20.80 -31.67
C GLY A 53 5.16 20.32 -30.76
N ILE A 54 6.23 19.78 -31.36
CA ILE A 54 7.30 19.09 -30.64
C ILE A 54 8.55 19.96 -30.60
N GLY A 55 8.94 20.42 -29.41
CA GLY A 55 10.16 21.21 -29.23
C GLY A 55 11.44 20.38 -29.36
N LEU A 56 11.38 19.09 -29.00
CA LEU A 56 12.46 18.13 -29.15
C LEU A 56 11.90 16.73 -29.42
N TYR A 57 12.30 16.11 -30.52
CA TYR A 57 11.96 14.73 -30.86
C TYR A 57 13.24 13.90 -30.91
N ALA A 58 13.34 12.89 -30.04
CA ALA A 58 14.47 11.98 -29.98
C ALA A 58 13.98 10.54 -30.11
N GLN A 59 14.53 9.80 -31.06
CA GLN A 59 14.13 8.43 -31.37
C GLN A 59 15.35 7.56 -31.60
N ALA A 60 15.39 6.41 -30.93
CA ALA A 60 16.33 5.34 -31.23
C ALA A 60 15.57 4.18 -31.89
N SER A 61 15.98 3.78 -33.10
CA SER A 61 15.30 2.73 -33.87
C SER A 61 15.70 1.31 -33.47
N SER A 62 16.76 1.16 -32.66
CA SER A 62 17.23 -0.16 -32.19
C SER A 62 16.28 -0.72 -31.14
N LYS A 63 15.76 -1.93 -31.38
CA LYS A 63 14.88 -2.66 -30.45
C LYS A 63 15.62 -3.33 -29.29
N THR A 64 16.96 -3.35 -29.31
CA THR A 64 17.76 -4.11 -28.34
C THR A 64 18.52 -3.20 -27.37
N TYR A 65 19.08 -2.10 -27.88
CA TYR A 65 19.95 -1.21 -27.09
C TYR A 65 19.70 0.28 -27.38
N GLY A 66 18.56 0.61 -27.98
CA GLY A 66 18.23 1.99 -28.32
C GLY A 66 17.96 2.84 -27.08
N ILE A 67 18.73 3.90 -26.90
CA ILE A 67 18.43 4.94 -25.90
C ILE A 67 18.02 6.19 -26.67
N GLY A 68 16.75 6.56 -26.57
CA GLY A 68 16.25 7.79 -27.19
C GLY A 68 16.85 9.03 -26.54
N VAL A 69 16.85 9.08 -25.21
CA VAL A 69 17.44 10.16 -24.40
C VAL A 69 18.17 9.58 -23.20
N ARG A 70 19.41 10.03 -22.98
CA ARG A 70 20.15 9.79 -21.74
C ARG A 70 20.44 11.14 -21.09
N ALA A 71 19.91 11.35 -19.88
CA ALA A 71 20.17 12.54 -19.09
C ALA A 71 20.94 12.15 -17.82
N GLN A 72 22.04 12.85 -17.54
CA GLN A 72 22.90 12.61 -16.38
C GLN A 72 23.28 13.96 -15.77
N ALA A 73 23.23 14.05 -14.45
CA ALA A 73 23.69 15.21 -13.69
C ALA A 73 24.40 14.72 -12.43
N GLU A 74 25.54 15.33 -12.11
CA GLU A 74 26.28 15.01 -10.87
C GLU A 74 25.60 15.59 -9.63
N GLY A 75 24.83 16.67 -9.79
CA GLY A 75 24.00 17.27 -8.75
C GLY A 75 22.76 17.93 -9.34
N GLY A 76 21.75 18.19 -8.49
CA GLY A 76 20.49 18.80 -8.91
C GLY A 76 19.59 17.83 -9.71
N TRP A 77 18.83 18.36 -10.67
CA TRP A 77 17.90 17.58 -11.49
C TRP A 77 18.57 17.13 -12.79
N GLY A 78 18.59 15.82 -13.05
CA GLY A 78 18.94 15.31 -14.38
C GLY A 78 17.92 15.71 -15.45
N ILE A 79 16.64 15.77 -15.06
CA ILE A 79 15.53 16.25 -15.89
C ILE A 79 14.59 17.05 -14.98
N ASN A 80 14.25 18.29 -15.37
CA ASN A 80 13.21 19.10 -14.73
C ASN A 80 12.08 19.34 -15.74
N ALA A 81 11.03 18.52 -15.68
CA ALA A 81 9.89 18.59 -16.58
C ALA A 81 8.70 19.23 -15.86
N THR A 82 8.13 20.27 -16.46
CA THR A 82 6.99 21.02 -15.90
C THR A 82 5.91 21.20 -16.96
N SER A 83 4.65 21.21 -16.52
CA SER A 83 3.49 21.52 -17.36
C SER A 83 2.45 22.22 -16.48
N GLU A 84 1.85 23.30 -16.98
CA GLU A 84 0.86 24.07 -16.21
C GLU A 84 -0.52 23.40 -16.20
N THR A 85 -0.93 22.81 -17.33
CA THR A 85 -2.30 22.29 -17.52
C THR A 85 -2.34 20.81 -17.88
N GLY A 86 -1.20 20.22 -18.22
CA GLY A 86 -1.10 18.89 -18.81
C GLY A 86 -0.22 17.93 -18.01
N VAL A 87 0.09 16.81 -18.66
CA VAL A 87 1.01 15.81 -18.13
C VAL A 87 2.43 16.26 -18.44
N ALA A 88 3.23 16.53 -17.40
CA ALA A 88 4.63 16.90 -17.57
C ALA A 88 5.51 15.74 -18.08
N VAL A 89 5.22 14.51 -17.66
CA VAL A 89 5.94 13.29 -18.06
C VAL A 89 4.95 12.14 -18.27
N LEU A 90 4.96 11.55 -19.46
CA LEU A 90 4.19 10.35 -19.81
C LEU A 90 5.15 9.22 -20.19
N GLY A 91 5.22 8.17 -19.37
CA GLY A 91 5.95 6.94 -19.67
C GLY A 91 5.00 5.83 -20.10
N GLN A 92 5.23 5.24 -21.27
CA GLN A 92 4.42 4.15 -21.82
C GLN A 92 5.31 3.04 -22.34
N SER A 93 4.94 1.80 -22.03
CA SER A 93 5.55 0.59 -22.58
C SER A 93 4.45 -0.39 -22.94
N THR A 94 4.63 -1.13 -24.04
CA THR A 94 3.66 -2.11 -24.53
C THR A 94 3.90 -3.51 -23.99
N THR A 95 5.12 -3.81 -23.55
CA THR A 95 5.55 -5.16 -23.15
C THR A 95 6.23 -5.21 -21.80
N ASP A 96 6.57 -4.07 -21.21
CA ASP A 96 7.42 -3.99 -20.02
C ASP A 96 7.01 -2.78 -19.15
N VAL A 97 7.91 -2.31 -18.29
CA VAL A 97 7.71 -1.18 -17.39
C VAL A 97 7.67 0.16 -18.15
N GLY A 98 6.61 0.94 -17.95
CA GLY A 98 6.50 2.30 -18.51
C GLY A 98 7.38 3.33 -17.81
N ILE A 99 7.51 3.26 -16.47
CA ILE A 99 8.36 4.14 -15.65
C ILE A 99 8.99 3.30 -14.52
N PHE A 100 10.31 3.34 -14.41
CA PHE A 100 11.06 2.69 -13.34
C PHE A 100 11.78 3.74 -12.48
N GLY A 101 11.39 3.88 -11.22
CA GLY A 101 11.99 4.82 -10.27
C GLY A 101 12.81 4.09 -9.21
N GLN A 102 14.10 4.40 -9.10
CA GLN A 102 15.03 3.75 -8.18
C GLN A 102 15.99 4.76 -7.56
N SER A 103 16.24 4.61 -6.27
CA SER A 103 17.37 5.22 -5.58
C SER A 103 18.32 4.10 -5.14
N LEU A 104 19.62 4.25 -5.42
CA LEU A 104 20.66 3.29 -4.99
C LEU A 104 21.18 3.58 -3.58
N GLY A 105 20.78 4.70 -2.98
CA GLY A 105 21.09 5.07 -1.60
C GLY A 105 19.87 4.93 -0.68
N ASN A 106 19.93 5.56 0.50
CA ASN A 106 18.88 5.50 1.52
C ASN A 106 17.79 6.58 1.31
N SER A 107 17.33 6.77 0.08
CA SER A 107 16.30 7.76 -0.26
C SER A 107 15.15 7.12 -1.04
N PHE A 108 14.20 7.93 -1.50
CA PHE A 108 13.00 7.47 -2.20
C PHE A 108 13.29 7.22 -3.69
N GLY A 109 12.84 6.08 -4.22
CA GLY A 109 12.87 5.83 -5.67
C GLY A 109 11.85 6.66 -6.44
N VAL A 110 10.67 6.90 -5.85
CA VAL A 110 9.60 7.76 -6.37
C VAL A 110 8.97 8.53 -5.22
N VAL A 111 8.72 9.83 -5.41
CA VAL A 111 8.00 10.67 -4.45
C VAL A 111 6.82 11.32 -5.18
N GLY A 112 5.63 11.18 -4.59
CA GLY A 112 4.41 11.82 -5.06
C GLY A 112 3.90 12.86 -4.05
N ASN A 113 3.60 14.06 -4.50
CA ASN A 113 3.01 15.11 -3.67
C ASN A 113 1.91 15.84 -4.45
N ALA A 114 0.66 15.70 -3.99
CA ALA A 114 -0.46 16.43 -4.57
C ALA A 114 -1.55 16.64 -3.51
N PRO A 115 -2.43 17.64 -3.69
CA PRO A 115 -3.57 17.86 -2.78
C PRO A 115 -4.59 16.72 -2.76
N ASN A 116 -4.74 15.96 -3.87
CA ASN A 116 -5.70 14.86 -3.96
C ASN A 116 -5.11 13.53 -3.45
N ALA A 117 -4.11 13.01 -4.15
CA ALA A 117 -3.35 11.83 -3.76
C ALA A 117 -1.90 11.97 -4.26
N GLY A 118 -0.93 11.71 -3.39
CA GLY A 118 0.48 11.75 -3.78
C GLY A 118 0.80 10.75 -4.90
N VAL A 119 0.31 9.52 -4.78
CA VAL A 119 0.45 8.46 -5.79
C VAL A 119 -0.89 7.74 -5.95
N ALA A 120 -1.25 7.39 -7.18
CA ALA A 120 -2.42 6.57 -7.48
C ALA A 120 -2.06 5.45 -8.46
N ALA A 121 -2.67 4.28 -8.27
CA ALA A 121 -2.55 3.13 -9.15
C ALA A 121 -3.94 2.62 -9.53
N PHE A 122 -4.10 2.22 -10.79
CA PHE A 122 -5.37 1.78 -11.37
C PHE A 122 -5.15 0.54 -12.21
N ASN A 123 -6.01 -0.47 -12.05
CA ASN A 123 -6.05 -1.62 -12.96
C ASN A 123 -7.27 -1.50 -13.89
N PRO A 124 -7.05 -1.29 -15.20
CA PRO A 124 -8.15 -1.08 -16.15
C PRO A 124 -9.01 -2.33 -16.39
N ASN A 125 -8.58 -3.50 -15.92
CA ASN A 125 -9.28 -4.76 -16.15
C ASN A 125 -10.29 -5.12 -15.05
N ASN A 126 -10.21 -4.50 -13.86
CA ASN A 126 -11.00 -4.95 -12.71
C ASN A 126 -11.37 -3.86 -11.67
N ASN A 127 -11.37 -2.58 -12.03
CA ASN A 127 -11.70 -1.46 -11.14
C ASN A 127 -10.87 -1.39 -9.83
N HIS A 128 -9.81 -2.19 -9.69
CA HIS A 128 -8.95 -2.12 -8.52
C HIS A 128 -8.14 -0.83 -8.57
N ALA A 129 -8.05 -0.17 -7.41
CA ALA A 129 -7.35 1.09 -7.28
C ALA A 129 -6.65 1.20 -5.92
N ALA A 130 -5.54 1.93 -5.91
CA ALA A 130 -4.82 2.30 -4.70
C ALA A 130 -4.47 3.79 -4.75
N TYR A 131 -4.85 4.54 -3.73
CA TYR A 131 -4.47 5.95 -3.55
C TYR A 131 -3.62 6.06 -2.29
N LEU A 132 -2.41 6.60 -2.42
CA LEU A 132 -1.45 6.76 -1.34
C LEU A 132 -1.27 8.25 -1.04
N ALA A 133 -1.21 8.58 0.26
CA ALA A 133 -1.22 9.95 0.76
C ALA A 133 -2.39 10.76 0.16
N SER A 134 -3.60 10.26 0.37
CA SER A 134 -4.83 10.89 -0.12
C SER A 134 -5.39 11.92 0.87
N GLY A 135 -6.29 12.78 0.41
CA GLY A 135 -6.94 13.78 1.26
C GLY A 135 -7.74 13.22 2.45
N CYS A 136 -8.16 11.95 2.41
CA CYS A 136 -8.94 11.33 3.49
C CYS A 136 -8.13 10.40 4.40
N CYS A 137 -7.03 9.82 3.89
CA CYS A 137 -6.23 8.83 4.61
C CYS A 137 -4.86 8.59 3.96
N ALA A 138 -3.94 7.98 4.72
CA ALA A 138 -2.64 7.59 4.23
C ALA A 138 -2.69 6.58 3.07
N ALA A 139 -3.70 5.70 3.05
CA ALA A 139 -3.94 4.77 1.96
C ALA A 139 -5.44 4.44 1.82
N TRP A 140 -5.95 4.49 0.59
CA TRP A 140 -7.30 4.04 0.21
C TRP A 140 -7.17 2.95 -0.86
N PHE A 141 -7.70 1.77 -0.58
CA PHE A 141 -7.67 0.62 -1.49
C PHE A 141 -9.09 0.25 -1.93
N THR A 142 -9.26 -0.05 -3.22
CA THR A 142 -10.51 -0.59 -3.78
C THR A 142 -10.23 -2.00 -4.33
N GLY A 143 -10.95 -3.00 -3.82
CA GLY A 143 -10.73 -4.42 -4.08
C GLY A 143 -10.16 -5.17 -2.86
N ASP A 144 -9.96 -6.47 -3.01
CA ASP A 144 -9.43 -7.32 -1.95
C ASP A 144 -7.94 -7.02 -1.70
N VAL A 145 -7.57 -6.89 -0.42
CA VAL A 145 -6.18 -6.72 0.01
C VAL A 145 -5.69 -8.00 0.68
N HIS A 146 -4.72 -8.66 0.04
CA HIS A 146 -4.04 -9.80 0.63
C HIS A 146 -2.76 -9.36 1.34
N VAL A 147 -2.67 -9.61 2.65
CA VAL A 147 -1.47 -9.35 3.46
C VAL A 147 -0.86 -10.70 3.83
N ALA A 148 0.26 -11.05 3.22
CA ALA A 148 0.96 -12.31 3.49
C ALA A 148 1.68 -12.32 4.86
N GLY A 149 2.03 -11.13 5.36
CA GLY A 149 2.68 -10.93 6.65
C GLY A 149 1.70 -10.57 7.77
N THR A 150 2.24 -10.00 8.84
CA THR A 150 1.43 -9.47 9.94
C THR A 150 0.82 -8.11 9.57
N PHE A 151 -0.42 -7.87 10.02
CA PHE A 151 -1.06 -6.57 9.94
C PHE A 151 -1.24 -6.01 11.34
N SER A 152 -0.40 -5.03 11.70
CA SER A 152 -0.45 -4.33 13.00
C SER A 152 -1.15 -2.98 12.84
N LYS A 153 -2.14 -2.73 13.70
CA LYS A 153 -2.98 -1.53 13.70
C LYS A 153 -3.30 -1.15 15.15
N ALA A 154 -3.52 0.14 15.43
CA ALA A 154 -3.93 0.57 16.77
C ALA A 154 -5.38 0.17 17.12
N GLY A 155 -6.20 -0.12 16.12
CA GLY A 155 -7.59 -0.55 16.27
C GLY A 155 -8.16 -0.99 14.94
N GLY A 156 -9.28 -1.71 14.93
CA GLY A 156 -9.89 -2.18 13.69
C GLY A 156 -11.24 -2.86 13.89
N GLY A 157 -11.94 -3.03 12.79
CA GLY A 157 -13.33 -3.40 12.79
C GLY A 157 -13.88 -3.41 11.37
N PHE A 158 -15.18 -3.63 11.25
CA PHE A 158 -15.89 -3.34 10.00
C PHE A 158 -16.70 -2.05 10.14
N LYS A 159 -16.94 -1.41 9.01
CA LYS A 159 -17.86 -0.29 8.86
C LYS A 159 -18.76 -0.60 7.68
N ILE A 160 -20.06 -0.59 7.92
CA ILE A 160 -21.09 -0.73 6.88
C ILE A 160 -22.11 0.39 7.04
N ASP A 161 -22.91 0.61 6.01
CA ASP A 161 -24.09 1.47 6.12
C ASP A 161 -25.06 0.88 7.15
N HIS A 162 -25.69 1.73 7.96
CA HIS A 162 -26.56 1.26 9.03
C HIS A 162 -27.77 0.52 8.42
N PRO A 163 -28.06 -0.75 8.81
CA PRO A 163 -29.11 -1.55 8.14
C PRO A 163 -30.51 -0.94 8.16
N LEU A 164 -30.81 -0.11 9.17
CA LEU A 164 -32.10 0.59 9.31
C LEU A 164 -32.07 2.04 8.81
N ASP A 165 -30.91 2.58 8.44
CA ASP A 165 -30.73 3.97 7.99
C ASP A 165 -29.39 4.15 7.24
N PRO A 166 -29.27 3.57 6.04
CA PRO A 166 -28.00 3.51 5.33
C PRO A 166 -27.54 4.87 4.77
N GLU A 167 -28.46 5.80 4.52
CA GLU A 167 -28.13 7.14 3.99
C GLU A 167 -27.58 8.07 5.08
N GLY A 168 -28.03 7.93 6.33
CA GLY A 168 -27.71 8.85 7.42
C GLY A 168 -26.69 8.34 8.44
N ARG A 169 -26.46 7.01 8.51
CA ARG A 169 -25.67 6.41 9.59
C ARG A 169 -24.78 5.26 9.10
N TYR A 170 -23.68 5.08 9.83
CA TYR A 170 -22.85 3.89 9.73
C TYR A 170 -23.05 2.99 10.95
N LEU A 171 -22.99 1.67 10.74
CA LEU A 171 -22.80 0.69 11.79
C LEU A 171 -21.32 0.26 11.79
N GLN A 172 -20.69 0.32 12.96
CA GLN A 172 -19.31 -0.12 13.15
C GLN A 172 -19.24 -1.09 14.33
N HIS A 173 -18.38 -2.09 14.22
CA HIS A 173 -18.04 -3.01 15.32
C HIS A 173 -16.54 -3.21 15.37
N SER A 174 -16.00 -3.26 16.58
CA SER A 174 -14.60 -3.65 16.80
C SER A 174 -14.41 -5.15 16.55
N PHE A 175 -13.20 -5.53 16.16
CA PHE A 175 -12.78 -6.92 16.28
C PHE A 175 -12.66 -7.33 17.76
N VAL A 176 -12.80 -8.63 18.02
CA VAL A 176 -12.43 -9.23 19.30
C VAL A 176 -10.93 -9.54 19.22
N GLU A 177 -10.14 -8.88 20.07
CA GLU A 177 -8.69 -9.11 20.16
C GLU A 177 -8.37 -9.79 21.48
N SER A 178 -7.52 -10.81 21.42
CA SER A 178 -7.09 -11.61 22.56
C SER A 178 -5.56 -11.69 22.55
N PRO A 179 -4.91 -11.67 23.73
CA PRO A 179 -3.46 -11.89 23.82
C PRO A 179 -3.07 -13.27 23.25
N ASP A 180 -3.97 -14.25 23.33
CA ASP A 180 -3.83 -15.55 22.66
C ASP A 180 -4.51 -15.54 21.29
N MET A 181 -3.94 -16.27 20.32
CA MET A 181 -4.54 -16.49 18.99
C MET A 181 -5.77 -17.42 19.09
N LYS A 182 -6.89 -16.90 19.61
CA LYS A 182 -8.12 -17.67 19.85
C LYS A 182 -8.94 -17.81 18.58
N ASN A 183 -9.47 -19.01 18.35
CA ASN A 183 -10.64 -19.21 17.52
C ASN A 183 -11.87 -19.37 18.43
N VAL A 184 -12.99 -18.79 18.01
CA VAL A 184 -14.27 -18.84 18.73
C VAL A 184 -15.29 -19.52 17.82
N TYR A 185 -16.00 -20.50 18.38
CA TYR A 185 -17.07 -21.24 17.71
C TYR A 185 -18.29 -21.23 18.63
N ASP A 186 -19.46 -20.93 18.10
CA ASP A 186 -20.70 -20.86 18.87
C ASP A 186 -21.89 -21.42 18.10
N GLY A 187 -22.97 -21.67 18.83
CA GLY A 187 -24.23 -22.07 18.25
C GLY A 187 -25.29 -22.35 19.30
N ILE A 188 -26.43 -22.87 18.82
CA ILE A 188 -27.54 -23.30 19.66
C ILE A 188 -27.83 -24.76 19.35
N VAL A 189 -27.95 -25.59 20.38
CA VAL A 189 -28.33 -26.99 20.26
C VAL A 189 -29.62 -27.25 21.04
N THR A 190 -30.42 -28.24 20.61
CA THR A 190 -31.63 -28.66 21.32
C THR A 190 -31.38 -30.00 21.99
N ALA A 191 -31.68 -30.09 23.28
CA ALA A 191 -31.56 -31.31 24.06
C ALA A 191 -32.61 -32.35 23.63
N ASP A 192 -32.18 -33.61 23.56
CA ASP A 192 -33.02 -34.75 23.20
C ASP A 192 -33.96 -35.18 24.34
N ALA A 193 -34.64 -36.30 24.17
CA ALA A 193 -35.57 -36.84 25.17
C ALA A 193 -34.92 -37.18 26.52
N ARG A 194 -33.59 -37.31 26.58
CA ARG A 194 -32.81 -37.58 27.80
C ARG A 194 -32.22 -36.31 28.41
N GLY A 195 -32.42 -35.15 27.78
CA GLY A 195 -31.78 -33.91 28.23
C GLY A 195 -30.32 -33.78 27.79
N GLU A 196 -29.92 -34.54 26.77
CA GLU A 196 -28.56 -34.57 26.24
C GLU A 196 -28.51 -33.97 24.83
N ALA A 197 -27.34 -33.46 24.44
CA ALA A 197 -27.11 -33.11 23.04
C ALA A 197 -25.65 -33.31 22.66
N THR A 198 -25.42 -33.78 21.43
CA THR A 198 -24.07 -33.85 20.83
C THR A 198 -23.92 -32.75 19.79
N ILE A 199 -22.83 -32.00 19.89
CA ILE A 199 -22.47 -30.94 18.97
C ILE A 199 -21.32 -31.44 18.08
N SER A 200 -21.49 -31.36 16.76
CA SER A 200 -20.44 -31.63 15.79
C SER A 200 -19.73 -30.33 15.40
N LEU A 201 -18.42 -30.35 15.47
CA LEU A 201 -17.52 -29.28 15.04
C LEU A 201 -16.97 -29.60 13.64
N PRO A 202 -16.46 -28.60 12.90
CA PRO A 202 -15.83 -28.85 11.61
C PRO A 202 -14.68 -29.87 11.69
N ASP A 203 -14.46 -30.65 10.63
CA ASP A 203 -13.48 -31.75 10.61
C ASP A 203 -12.03 -31.31 10.92
N TYR A 204 -11.72 -30.04 10.67
CA TYR A 204 -10.41 -29.45 10.93
C TYR A 204 -10.25 -28.93 12.37
N PHE A 205 -11.30 -28.95 13.20
CA PHE A 205 -11.32 -28.25 14.48
C PHE A 205 -10.17 -28.67 15.41
N GLU A 206 -10.02 -29.98 15.68
CA GLU A 206 -8.96 -30.49 16.57
C GLU A 206 -7.56 -30.37 15.96
N THR A 207 -7.45 -30.24 14.64
CA THR A 207 -6.17 -29.95 13.97
C THR A 207 -5.77 -28.48 14.16
N LEU A 208 -6.75 -27.58 14.08
CA LEU A 208 -6.53 -26.14 14.15
C LEU A 208 -6.50 -25.61 15.59
N ASN A 209 -7.08 -26.31 16.57
CA ASN A 209 -7.28 -25.82 17.94
C ASN A 209 -6.70 -26.74 19.00
N ARG A 210 -6.18 -26.14 20.08
CA ARG A 210 -5.82 -26.81 21.33
C ARG A 210 -6.36 -26.02 22.53
N GLU A 211 -6.28 -26.60 23.74
CA GLU A 211 -6.63 -25.90 24.99
C GLU A 211 -8.04 -25.28 24.98
N CYS A 212 -9.04 -26.12 24.68
CA CYS A 212 -10.41 -25.68 24.51
C CYS A 212 -11.07 -25.29 25.84
N ARG A 213 -11.92 -24.25 25.81
CA ARG A 213 -12.77 -23.83 26.94
C ARG A 213 -14.23 -23.76 26.49
N TYR A 214 -15.16 -24.04 27.40
CA TYR A 214 -16.59 -24.16 27.13
C TYR A 214 -17.39 -23.13 27.92
N GLN A 215 -18.44 -22.57 27.31
CA GLN A 215 -19.47 -21.79 27.98
C GLN A 215 -20.84 -22.28 27.50
N LEU A 216 -21.75 -22.56 28.44
CA LEU A 216 -23.10 -23.05 28.18
C LEU A 216 -24.13 -22.10 28.81
N THR A 217 -25.26 -21.87 28.13
CA THR A 217 -26.35 -21.06 28.65
C THR A 217 -27.70 -21.68 28.28
N ALA A 218 -28.50 -22.04 29.29
CA ALA A 218 -29.85 -22.56 29.10
C ALA A 218 -30.80 -21.46 28.58
N ILE A 219 -31.63 -21.80 27.59
CA ILE A 219 -32.59 -20.87 26.98
C ILE A 219 -34.01 -21.36 27.27
N GLY A 220 -34.85 -20.48 27.81
CA GLY A 220 -36.28 -20.74 28.06
C GLY A 220 -36.61 -21.35 29.43
N GLY A 221 -35.60 -21.69 30.24
CA GLY A 221 -35.79 -22.18 31.60
C GLY A 221 -34.45 -22.42 32.30
N ALA A 222 -34.46 -22.54 33.62
CA ALA A 222 -33.27 -22.91 34.38
C ALA A 222 -32.91 -24.38 34.13
N ALA A 223 -31.62 -24.67 33.98
CA ALA A 223 -31.07 -26.02 33.93
C ALA A 223 -29.89 -26.10 34.91
N PRO A 224 -30.15 -26.33 36.21
CA PRO A 224 -29.10 -26.31 37.24
C PRO A 224 -28.06 -27.42 37.05
N GLU A 225 -28.45 -28.51 36.39
CA GLU A 225 -27.58 -29.65 36.10
C GLU A 225 -26.84 -29.52 34.75
N LEU A 226 -26.95 -28.39 34.03
CA LEU A 226 -26.35 -28.24 32.71
C LEU A 226 -24.82 -28.27 32.77
N HIS A 227 -24.21 -29.25 32.11
CA HIS A 227 -22.76 -29.42 32.07
C HIS A 227 -22.27 -30.00 30.74
N VAL A 228 -20.96 -29.91 30.51
CA VAL A 228 -20.27 -30.65 29.44
C VAL A 228 -20.13 -32.10 29.89
N ALA A 229 -20.85 -33.00 29.25
CA ALA A 229 -20.82 -34.43 29.57
C ALA A 229 -19.58 -35.13 28.99
N HIS A 230 -19.15 -34.74 27.78
CA HIS A 230 -17.91 -35.20 27.18
C HIS A 230 -17.20 -34.04 26.51
N GLU A 231 -15.93 -33.83 26.86
CA GLU A 231 -15.05 -32.90 26.17
C GLU A 231 -14.83 -33.32 24.70
N ILE A 232 -14.33 -32.37 23.91
CA ILE A 232 -14.09 -32.54 22.48
C ILE A 232 -13.19 -33.75 22.21
N ARG A 233 -13.72 -34.71 21.43
CA ARG A 233 -12.98 -35.83 20.84
C ARG A 233 -13.61 -36.24 19.52
N ASN A 234 -12.82 -36.37 18.47
CA ASN A 234 -13.29 -36.65 17.10
C ASN A 234 -14.25 -35.56 16.59
N ASN A 235 -13.86 -34.30 16.76
CA ASN A 235 -14.59 -33.08 16.40
C ASN A 235 -16.03 -33.04 16.92
N ARG A 236 -16.26 -33.56 18.13
CA ARG A 236 -17.56 -33.49 18.78
C ARG A 236 -17.42 -33.40 20.29
N PHE A 237 -18.36 -32.71 20.93
CA PHE A 237 -18.53 -32.72 22.37
C PHE A 237 -20.01 -32.89 22.71
N SER A 238 -20.33 -33.27 23.94
CA SER A 238 -21.72 -33.44 24.36
C SER A 238 -22.02 -32.69 25.63
N ILE A 239 -23.26 -32.25 25.76
CA ILE A 239 -23.82 -31.63 26.96
C ILE A 239 -24.92 -32.52 27.54
N ALA A 240 -25.13 -32.42 28.86
CA ALA A 240 -26.21 -33.11 29.57
C ALA A 240 -26.79 -32.21 30.68
N GLY A 241 -27.90 -32.66 31.26
CA GLY A 241 -28.58 -31.97 32.38
C GLY A 241 -29.51 -30.83 31.95
N ALA A 242 -29.86 -30.75 30.67
CA ALA A 242 -30.94 -29.91 30.17
C ALA A 242 -32.30 -30.63 30.31
N THR A 243 -33.41 -29.90 30.27
CA THR A 243 -34.72 -30.55 30.14
C THR A 243 -34.97 -30.98 28.68
N PRO A 244 -35.73 -32.05 28.42
CA PRO A 244 -36.04 -32.47 27.05
C PRO A 244 -36.61 -31.33 26.19
N GLY A 245 -36.06 -31.15 24.98
CA GLY A 245 -36.45 -30.09 24.04
C GLY A 245 -35.94 -28.69 24.40
N MET A 246 -35.17 -28.53 25.49
CA MET A 246 -34.56 -27.25 25.84
C MET A 246 -33.49 -26.85 24.84
N ARG A 247 -33.44 -25.56 24.53
CA ARG A 247 -32.36 -24.97 23.72
C ARG A 247 -31.21 -24.53 24.63
N VAL A 248 -29.99 -24.79 24.21
CA VAL A 248 -28.77 -24.39 24.91
C VAL A 248 -27.87 -23.63 23.95
N SER A 249 -27.49 -22.41 24.32
CA SER A 249 -26.41 -21.68 23.65
C SER A 249 -25.09 -22.26 24.12
N TRP A 250 -24.17 -22.51 23.19
CA TRP A 250 -22.83 -23.00 23.49
C TRP A 250 -21.78 -22.12 22.81
N GLN A 251 -20.63 -21.97 23.45
CA GLN A 251 -19.43 -21.38 22.87
C GLN A 251 -18.22 -22.24 23.26
N VAL A 252 -17.36 -22.50 22.28
CA VAL A 252 -16.05 -23.13 22.46
C VAL A 252 -14.99 -22.16 21.97
N THR A 253 -13.99 -21.89 22.82
CA THR A 253 -12.78 -21.16 22.42
C THR A 253 -11.59 -22.11 22.40
N GLY A 254 -10.75 -22.05 21.37
CA GLY A 254 -9.49 -22.81 21.29
C GLY A 254 -8.30 -21.93 20.93
N ILE A 255 -7.11 -22.30 21.39
CA ILE A 255 -5.85 -21.67 20.98
C ILE A 255 -5.40 -22.30 19.66
N ARG A 256 -5.07 -21.46 18.68
CA ARG A 256 -4.69 -21.87 17.33
C ARG A 256 -3.40 -22.72 17.33
N ASN A 257 -3.38 -23.80 16.54
CA ASN A 257 -2.40 -24.91 16.64
C ASN A 257 -1.73 -25.31 15.31
N ASP A 258 -1.96 -24.60 14.21
CA ASP A 258 -1.29 -24.87 12.92
C ASP A 258 0.22 -24.53 12.94
N PRO A 259 1.00 -25.03 11.95
CA PRO A 259 2.45 -24.79 11.91
C PRO A 259 2.85 -23.31 11.90
N TRP A 260 2.06 -22.44 11.27
CA TRP A 260 2.37 -21.02 11.21
C TRP A 260 2.19 -20.36 12.58
N ALA A 261 1.08 -20.65 13.28
CA ALA A 261 0.82 -20.10 14.61
C ALA A 261 1.85 -20.56 15.67
N LYS A 262 2.38 -21.79 15.54
CA LYS A 262 3.39 -22.32 16.47
C LYS A 262 4.72 -21.58 16.42
N VAL A 263 5.12 -21.08 15.25
CA VAL A 263 6.41 -20.38 15.07
C VAL A 263 6.26 -18.85 15.02
N ASN A 264 5.04 -18.33 14.83
CA ASN A 264 4.72 -16.91 14.81
C ASN A 264 3.74 -16.53 15.92
N CYS A 265 3.97 -17.03 17.13
CA CYS A 265 3.15 -16.65 18.29
C CYS A 265 3.34 -15.16 18.57
N ILE A 266 2.25 -14.46 18.88
CA ILE A 266 2.30 -13.05 19.25
C ILE A 266 3.03 -12.94 20.59
N GLU A 267 4.09 -12.14 20.62
CA GLU A 267 4.68 -11.67 21.86
C GLU A 267 3.82 -10.51 22.38
N VAL A 268 3.07 -10.78 23.46
CA VAL A 268 2.01 -9.88 23.96
C VAL A 268 2.59 -8.57 24.49
N GLU A 269 3.81 -8.63 25.03
CA GLU A 269 4.52 -7.48 25.59
C GLU A 269 5.92 -7.41 24.97
N LEU A 270 6.15 -6.39 24.15
CA LEU A 270 7.42 -6.13 23.49
C LEU A 270 7.97 -4.78 23.96
N PRO A 271 9.25 -4.70 24.38
CA PRO A 271 9.88 -3.40 24.59
C PRO A 271 9.95 -2.63 23.26
N LYS A 272 9.68 -1.32 23.30
CA LYS A 272 9.93 -0.46 22.14
C LYS A 272 11.40 -0.52 21.73
N GLN A 273 11.69 -0.34 20.44
CA GLN A 273 13.06 -0.16 19.98
C GLN A 273 13.69 1.07 20.64
N LYS A 274 15.01 1.04 20.84
CA LYS A 274 15.72 2.05 21.66
C LYS A 274 15.51 3.48 21.17
N ASP A 275 15.44 3.67 19.86
CA ASP A 275 15.18 4.95 19.18
C ASP A 275 13.71 5.38 19.25
N GLU A 276 12.77 4.46 19.45
CA GLU A 276 11.34 4.73 19.60
C GLU A 276 10.93 5.06 21.05
N HIS A 277 11.88 5.01 21.99
CA HIS A 277 11.61 5.37 23.39
C HIS A 277 11.23 6.85 23.48
N GLY A 278 10.07 7.13 24.07
CA GLY A 278 9.52 8.49 24.17
C GLY A 278 8.68 8.93 22.96
N PHE A 279 8.57 8.11 21.90
CA PHE A 279 7.70 8.34 20.75
C PHE A 279 6.43 7.48 20.82
N TYR A 280 5.37 7.92 20.15
CA TYR A 280 4.02 7.34 20.21
C TYR A 280 3.52 7.01 18.81
N LEU A 281 2.67 5.98 18.69
CA LEU A 281 1.95 5.74 17.44
C LEU A 281 0.90 6.84 17.19
N HIS A 282 0.25 7.30 18.26
CA HIS A 282 -0.77 8.36 18.26
C HIS A 282 -0.51 9.34 19.41
N PRO A 283 0.48 10.26 19.28
CA PRO A 283 0.88 11.16 20.37
C PRO A 283 -0.26 12.03 20.91
N GLU A 284 -1.21 12.42 20.07
CA GLU A 284 -2.38 13.24 20.42
C GLU A 284 -3.26 12.59 21.50
N LEU A 285 -3.37 11.26 21.50
CA LEU A 285 -4.12 10.50 22.50
C LEU A 285 -3.42 10.50 23.88
N HIS A 286 -2.17 10.93 23.91
CA HIS A 286 -1.34 11.02 25.10
C HIS A 286 -0.96 12.47 25.43
N GLY A 287 -1.61 13.47 24.82
CA GLY A 287 -1.36 14.88 25.08
C GLY A 287 -0.06 15.42 24.48
N HIS A 288 0.47 14.75 23.45
CA HIS A 288 1.69 15.14 22.75
C HIS A 288 1.41 15.59 21.31
N GLY A 289 2.34 16.39 20.76
CA GLY A 289 2.30 16.85 19.39
C GLY A 289 2.80 15.81 18.36
N PRO A 290 2.64 16.09 17.06
CA PRO A 290 3.06 15.20 15.98
C PRO A 290 4.58 14.99 15.92
N ASP A 291 5.37 15.88 16.52
CA ASP A 291 6.82 15.76 16.68
C ASP A 291 7.25 14.53 17.48
N ARG A 292 6.35 13.97 18.29
CA ARG A 292 6.55 12.71 19.02
C ARG A 292 5.91 11.50 18.35
N ALA A 293 5.51 11.59 17.09
CA ALA A 293 4.99 10.45 16.35
C ALA A 293 6.12 9.53 15.87
N ILE A 294 5.97 8.22 16.07
CA ILE A 294 6.89 7.19 15.51
C ILE A 294 6.95 7.30 13.98
N GLY A 295 5.85 7.70 13.34
CA GLY A 295 5.82 7.93 11.89
C GLY A 295 6.80 9.01 11.44
N GLU A 296 6.89 10.13 12.15
CA GLU A 296 7.82 11.23 11.84
C GLU A 296 9.27 10.83 12.17
N LEU A 297 9.50 10.00 13.21
CA LEU A 297 10.82 9.44 13.53
C LEU A 297 11.35 8.53 12.40
N ARG A 298 10.51 7.60 11.93
CA ARG A 298 10.90 6.60 10.91
C ARG A 298 10.96 7.19 9.50
N HIS A 299 10.11 8.18 9.23
CA HIS A 299 9.98 8.81 7.91
C HIS A 299 9.98 10.33 8.05
N PRO A 300 11.11 10.94 8.46
CA PRO A 300 11.19 12.38 8.62
C PRO A 300 10.86 13.04 7.28
N ARG A 301 9.83 13.89 7.27
CA ARG A 301 9.53 14.70 6.09
C ARG A 301 10.78 15.49 5.76
N VAL A 302 11.29 15.32 4.54
CA VAL A 302 12.36 16.19 4.05
C VAL A 302 11.82 17.62 4.12
N ALA A 303 12.46 18.46 4.92
CA ALA A 303 12.10 19.87 5.02
C ALA A 303 12.01 20.42 3.60
N ARG A 304 10.88 21.05 3.25
CA ARG A 304 10.78 21.83 2.03
C ARG A 304 11.93 22.84 2.09
N SER A 305 12.98 22.62 1.30
CA SER A 305 13.95 23.67 1.02
C SER A 305 13.18 24.71 0.22
N THR A 306 12.65 25.71 0.92
CA THR A 306 12.27 26.98 0.30
C THR A 306 13.56 27.60 -0.20
N GLY A 307 13.80 27.46 -1.51
CA GLY A 307 14.89 28.07 -2.25
C GLY A 307 14.39 28.40 -3.64
#